data_AF-A0A162BVZ3-F1
#
_entry.id   AF-A0A162BVZ3-F1
#
_cell.length_a   1.000
_cell.length_b   1.000
_cell.length_c   1.000
_cell.angle_alpha   90.00
_cell.angle_beta   90.00
_cell.angle_gamma   90.00
#
_symmetry.space_group_name_H-M   'P 1'
#
loop_
_entity.id
_entity.type
_entity.pdbx_description
1 polymer ?
#
loop_
_entity_poly.entity_id
_entity_poly.type
_entity_poly.pdbx_seq_one_letter_code
_entity_poly.pdbx_strand_id
1 'polypeptide(L)'
;MDIETDWPQIKQLFKQAFRSSFHYSIASISADGEPHLTPIGSVILCGTGQGYYFEKFTQQLPRNIKEHERICVLAVNSSPWYWIKSLCRGGFCTYPAIRLYGRAGVLRKATETEKARWHRRVSKLRFTPGYKLLWQDMEMIRELHFDRAEPVRAGRMTQALTGP
;
A
#
# COMPACT_ATOMS: atom_id res chain seq x y z
N MET A 1 9.33 -12.35 -5.40
CA MET A 1 9.33 -12.23 -3.93
C MET A 1 8.25 -13.16 -3.43
N ASP A 2 8.54 -13.93 -2.42
CA ASP A 2 7.58 -14.85 -1.80
C ASP A 2 6.89 -14.14 -0.63
N ILE A 3 5.57 -14.29 -0.52
CA ILE A 3 4.79 -13.53 0.46
C ILE A 3 5.05 -14.00 1.89
N GLU A 4 5.39 -15.29 2.06
CA GLU A 4 5.65 -15.89 3.36
C GLU A 4 7.06 -15.55 3.84
N THR A 5 8.06 -15.71 2.97
CA THR A 5 9.47 -15.52 3.37
C THR A 5 9.95 -14.08 3.29
N ASP A 6 9.41 -13.27 2.36
CA ASP A 6 9.90 -11.90 2.12
C ASP A 6 9.02 -10.81 2.77
N TRP A 7 8.06 -11.18 3.62
CA TRP A 7 7.13 -10.23 4.22
C TRP A 7 7.78 -9.04 4.95
N PRO A 8 8.86 -9.22 5.74
CA PRO A 8 9.57 -8.09 6.35
C PRO A 8 10.11 -7.08 5.32
N GLN A 9 10.65 -7.56 4.21
CA GLN A 9 11.19 -6.77 3.11
C GLN A 9 10.06 -6.04 2.38
N ILE A 10 8.93 -6.70 2.15
CA ILE A 10 7.71 -6.10 1.58
C ILE A 10 7.22 -4.95 2.46
N LYS A 11 7.10 -5.18 3.78
CA LYS A 11 6.70 -4.13 4.74
C LYS A 11 7.64 -2.94 4.74
N GLN A 12 8.94 -3.19 4.60
CA GLN A 12 9.93 -2.12 4.53
C GLN A 12 9.78 -1.30 3.24
N LEU A 13 9.51 -1.93 2.09
CA LEU A 13 9.24 -1.24 0.84
C LEU A 13 7.96 -0.39 0.94
N PHE A 14 6.88 -0.93 1.50
CA PHE A 14 5.66 -0.15 1.76
C PHE A 14 5.93 1.07 2.65
N LYS A 15 6.72 0.91 3.72
CA LYS A 15 7.12 2.03 4.58
C LYS A 15 7.91 3.10 3.82
N GLN A 16 8.81 2.70 2.91
CA GLN A 16 9.56 3.64 2.06
C GLN A 16 8.64 4.36 1.07
N ALA A 17 7.75 3.62 0.40
CA ALA A 17 6.76 4.16 -0.51
C ALA A 17 5.91 5.24 0.18
N PHE A 18 5.27 4.91 1.30
CA PHE A 18 4.45 5.88 2.05
C PHE A 18 5.22 7.13 2.46
N ARG A 19 6.48 6.99 2.90
CA ARG A 19 7.32 8.14 3.26
C ARG A 19 7.62 9.06 2.08
N SER A 20 7.59 8.54 0.86
CA SER A 20 7.91 9.29 -0.35
C SER A 20 6.69 9.92 -1.02
N SER A 21 5.49 9.37 -0.83
CA SER A 21 4.29 9.74 -1.60
C SER A 21 3.00 9.89 -0.79
N PHE A 22 2.99 9.52 0.50
CA PHE A 22 1.82 9.51 1.39
C PHE A 22 0.64 8.63 0.95
N HIS A 23 0.79 7.81 -0.09
CA HIS A 23 -0.26 6.94 -0.58
C HIS A 23 0.28 5.68 -1.24
N TYR A 24 -0.64 4.75 -1.47
CA TYR A 24 -0.49 3.58 -2.32
C TYR A 24 -1.61 3.61 -3.36
N SER A 25 -1.43 2.97 -4.50
CA SER A 25 -2.50 2.86 -5.51
C SER A 25 -3.18 1.50 -5.37
N ILE A 26 -4.48 1.48 -5.14
CA ILE A 26 -5.27 0.25 -5.14
C ILE A 26 -6.01 0.17 -6.48
N ALA A 27 -5.70 -0.84 -7.27
CA ALA A 27 -6.48 -1.22 -8.44
C ALA A 27 -7.64 -2.11 -8.03
N SER A 28 -8.80 -1.88 -8.62
CA SER A 28 -10.05 -2.63 -8.49
C SER A 28 -10.72 -2.71 -9.86
N ILE A 29 -11.80 -3.50 -9.97
CA ILE A 29 -12.55 -3.67 -11.23
C ILE A 29 -13.92 -3.03 -11.05
N SER A 30 -14.34 -2.15 -11.96
CA SER A 30 -15.69 -1.57 -11.97
C SER A 30 -16.74 -2.62 -12.36
N ALA A 31 -18.02 -2.28 -12.16
CA ALA A 31 -19.12 -3.14 -12.60
C ALA A 31 -19.10 -3.40 -14.12
N ASP A 32 -18.59 -2.44 -14.91
CA ASP A 32 -18.45 -2.55 -16.36
C ASP A 32 -17.18 -3.30 -16.79
N GLY A 33 -16.41 -3.83 -15.85
CA GLY A 33 -15.15 -4.54 -16.11
C GLY A 33 -13.93 -3.65 -16.30
N GLU A 34 -14.04 -2.33 -16.10
CA GLU A 34 -12.93 -1.41 -16.29
C GLU A 34 -11.96 -1.40 -15.08
N PRO A 35 -10.64 -1.31 -15.31
CA PRO A 35 -9.69 -1.12 -14.22
C PRO A 35 -9.84 0.28 -13.61
N HIS A 36 -9.99 0.34 -12.29
CA HIS A 36 -10.11 1.59 -11.54
C HIS A 36 -9.03 1.69 -10.46
N LEU A 37 -8.24 2.77 -10.50
CA LEU A 37 -7.18 3.07 -9.55
C LEU A 37 -7.66 4.07 -8.49
N THR A 38 -7.42 3.76 -7.22
CA THR A 38 -7.75 4.65 -6.10
C THR A 38 -6.51 4.89 -5.23
N PRO A 39 -6.08 6.15 -5.03
CA PRO A 39 -4.99 6.45 -4.10
C PRO A 39 -5.47 6.35 -2.65
N ILE A 40 -4.78 5.53 -1.85
CA ILE A 40 -5.13 5.27 -0.44
C ILE A 40 -3.90 5.52 0.44
N GLY A 41 -3.99 6.49 1.35
CA GLY A 41 -2.94 6.77 2.34
C GLY A 41 -2.94 5.84 3.56
N SER A 42 -4.07 5.17 3.81
CA SER A 42 -4.31 4.47 5.07
C SER A 42 -3.96 2.98 5.06
N VAL A 43 -3.34 2.46 3.99
CA VAL A 43 -2.97 1.02 3.92
C VAL A 43 -1.90 0.69 4.96
N ILE A 44 -2.19 -0.26 5.85
CA ILE A 44 -1.27 -0.79 6.87
C ILE A 44 -1.14 -2.29 6.67
N LEU A 45 0.09 -2.76 6.45
CA LEU A 45 0.42 -4.19 6.46
C LEU A 45 0.62 -4.68 7.90
N CYS A 46 0.04 -5.83 8.24
CA CYS A 46 0.09 -6.43 9.57
C CYS A 46 0.83 -7.78 9.57
N GLY A 47 0.12 -8.88 9.81
CA GLY A 47 0.62 -10.25 9.71
C GLY A 47 0.96 -10.61 8.26
N THR A 48 1.60 -11.76 8.06
CA THR A 48 1.97 -12.25 6.72
C THR A 48 0.75 -12.30 5.80
N GLY A 49 0.89 -11.74 4.59
CA GLY A 49 -0.20 -11.66 3.63
C GLY A 49 -1.40 -10.80 4.07
N GLN A 50 -1.34 -10.08 5.20
CA GLN A 50 -2.49 -9.36 5.73
C GLN A 50 -2.25 -7.86 5.79
N GLY A 51 -3.31 -7.10 5.56
CA GLY A 51 -3.33 -5.67 5.78
C GLY A 51 -4.75 -5.15 5.97
N TYR A 52 -4.85 -3.84 6.06
CA TYR A 52 -6.12 -3.14 6.08
C TYR A 52 -5.94 -1.71 5.59
N TYR A 53 -7.01 -1.06 5.19
CA TYR A 53 -7.05 0.40 5.04
C TYR A 53 -8.29 0.96 5.72
N PHE A 54 -8.21 2.24 6.11
CA PHE A 54 -9.37 2.95 6.63
C PHE A 54 -10.25 3.45 5.48
N GLU A 55 -11.49 2.97 5.44
CA GLU A 55 -12.48 3.25 4.40
C GLU A 55 -13.40 4.38 4.88
N LYS A 56 -12.95 5.63 4.69
CA LYS A 56 -13.69 6.83 5.14
C LYS A 56 -14.27 7.65 3.98
N PHE A 57 -13.43 8.01 3.01
CA PHE A 57 -13.81 8.98 1.96
C PHE A 57 -13.99 8.35 0.57
N THR A 58 -13.52 7.13 0.37
CA THR A 58 -13.53 6.47 -0.94
C THR A 58 -14.93 5.98 -1.26
N GLN A 59 -15.51 6.45 -2.37
CA GLN A 59 -16.85 6.02 -2.78
C GLN A 59 -16.82 4.90 -3.82
N GLN A 60 -15.91 4.98 -4.80
CA GLN A 60 -15.88 4.02 -5.91
C GLN A 60 -15.23 2.70 -5.52
N LEU A 61 -14.09 2.73 -4.81
CA LEU A 61 -13.39 1.51 -4.41
C LEU A 61 -14.28 0.53 -3.62
N PRO A 62 -15.09 0.96 -2.62
CA PRO A 62 -16.00 0.05 -1.93
C PRO A 62 -17.13 -0.49 -2.81
N ARG A 63 -17.60 0.27 -3.81
CA ARG A 63 -18.58 -0.23 -4.79
C ARG A 63 -17.96 -1.33 -5.64
N ASN A 64 -16.77 -1.08 -6.17
CA ASN A 64 -16.03 -2.06 -6.97
C ASN A 64 -15.75 -3.34 -6.17
N ILE A 65 -15.32 -3.23 -4.91
CA ILE A 65 -15.03 -4.39 -4.05
C ILE A 65 -16.27 -5.25 -3.75
N LYS A 66 -17.46 -4.64 -3.69
CA LYS A 66 -18.71 -5.39 -3.46
C LYS A 66 -19.05 -6.32 -4.62
N GLU A 67 -18.80 -5.88 -5.85
CA GLU A 67 -19.00 -6.69 -7.05
C GLU A 67 -17.83 -7.66 -7.27
N HIS A 68 -16.61 -7.17 -7.07
CA HIS A 68 -15.37 -7.91 -7.31
C HIS A 68 -14.33 -7.64 -6.22
N GLU A 69 -14.14 -8.62 -5.35
CA GLU A 69 -13.21 -8.51 -4.22
C GLU A 69 -11.73 -8.42 -4.64
N ARG A 70 -11.36 -8.78 -5.88
CA ARG A 70 -9.98 -8.80 -6.35
C ARG A 70 -9.39 -7.40 -6.42
N ILE A 71 -8.22 -7.24 -5.82
CA ILE A 71 -7.48 -5.99 -5.80
C ILE A 71 -6.00 -6.21 -6.11
N CYS A 72 -5.33 -5.13 -6.52
CA CYS A 72 -3.87 -5.05 -6.57
C CYS A 72 -3.42 -3.74 -5.90
N VAL A 73 -2.58 -3.85 -4.88
CA VAL A 73 -1.99 -2.69 -4.21
C VAL A 73 -0.58 -2.46 -4.72
N LEU A 74 -0.36 -1.32 -5.36
CA LEU A 74 0.94 -0.88 -5.84
C LEU A 74 1.56 0.10 -4.82
N ALA A 75 2.78 -0.23 -4.38
CA ALA A 75 3.63 0.64 -3.59
C ALA A 75 4.88 1.01 -4.39
N VAL A 76 5.13 2.31 -4.56
CA VAL A 76 6.28 2.85 -5.29
C VAL A 76 7.12 3.71 -4.36
N ASN A 77 8.42 3.43 -4.28
CA ASN A 77 9.36 4.34 -3.64
C ASN A 77 9.69 5.49 -4.60
N SER A 78 9.05 6.63 -4.39
CA SER A 78 9.22 7.83 -5.21
C SER A 78 10.26 8.81 -4.63
N SER A 79 11.13 8.36 -3.72
CA SER A 79 12.12 9.23 -3.10
C SER A 79 13.17 9.71 -4.12
N PRO A 80 13.33 11.04 -4.34
CA PRO A 80 14.27 11.54 -5.34
C PRO A 80 15.71 11.07 -5.10
N TRP A 81 16.15 11.06 -3.83
CA TRP A 81 17.48 10.60 -3.46
C TRP A 81 17.72 9.12 -3.78
N TYR A 82 16.72 8.26 -3.54
CA TYR A 82 16.79 6.84 -3.91
C TYR A 82 16.98 6.67 -5.42
N TRP A 83 16.23 7.42 -6.22
CA TRP A 83 16.33 7.38 -7.68
C TRP A 83 17.67 7.90 -8.18
N ILE A 84 18.10 9.09 -7.77
CA ILE A 84 19.39 9.68 -8.17
C ILE A 84 20.54 8.72 -7.85
N LYS A 85 20.58 8.18 -6.62
CA LYS A 85 21.62 7.22 -6.21
C LYS A 85 21.63 5.96 -7.07
N SER A 86 20.45 5.44 -7.42
CA SER A 86 20.33 4.22 -8.23
C SER A 86 20.74 4.47 -9.68
N LEU A 87 20.36 5.62 -10.24
CA LEU A 87 20.73 6.05 -11.58
C LEU A 87 22.25 6.24 -11.70
N CYS A 88 22.88 6.96 -10.78
CA CYS A 88 24.33 7.15 -10.77
C CYS A 88 25.12 5.83 -10.63
N ARG A 89 24.52 4.80 -10.03
CA ARG A 89 25.13 3.47 -9.86
C ARG A 89 24.83 2.50 -11.00
N GLY A 90 23.91 2.85 -11.91
CA GLY A 90 23.42 1.92 -12.94
C GLY A 90 22.65 0.73 -12.37
N GLY A 91 22.07 0.84 -11.17
CA GLY A 91 21.34 -0.27 -10.55
C GLY A 91 20.64 0.09 -9.24
N PHE A 92 19.55 -0.62 -8.96
CA PHE A 92 18.80 -0.51 -7.71
C PHE A 92 19.37 -1.46 -6.65
N CYS A 93 19.50 -0.98 -5.40
CA CYS A 93 19.88 -1.81 -4.25
C CYS A 93 18.69 -2.55 -3.61
N THR A 94 17.46 -2.12 -3.91
CA THR A 94 16.19 -2.74 -3.48
C THR A 94 15.17 -2.50 -4.58
N TYR A 95 14.09 -3.28 -4.67
CA TYR A 95 13.09 -3.04 -5.71
C TYR A 95 12.47 -1.63 -5.59
N PRO A 96 12.27 -0.90 -6.70
CA PRO A 96 11.71 0.45 -6.68
C PRO A 96 10.21 0.46 -6.41
N ALA A 97 9.53 -0.64 -6.69
CA ALA A 97 8.10 -0.81 -6.45
C ALA A 97 7.73 -2.29 -6.29
N ILE A 98 6.56 -2.55 -5.73
CA ILE A 98 5.97 -3.88 -5.60
C ILE A 98 4.45 -3.81 -5.76
N ARG A 99 3.88 -4.85 -6.36
CA ARG A 99 2.44 -5.11 -6.43
C ARG A 99 2.08 -6.24 -5.47
N LEU A 100 1.11 -6.01 -4.60
CA LEU A 100 0.48 -7.07 -3.82
C LEU A 100 -0.91 -7.35 -4.40
N TYR A 101 -1.11 -8.57 -4.89
CA TYR A 101 -2.41 -9.03 -5.38
C TYR A 101 -3.13 -9.77 -4.28
N GLY A 102 -4.45 -9.61 -4.24
CA GLY A 102 -5.25 -10.16 -3.17
C GLY A 102 -6.73 -9.88 -3.30
N ARG A 103 -7.41 -9.94 -2.17
CA ARG A 103 -8.83 -9.71 -2.00
C ARG A 103 -9.07 -8.69 -0.90
N ALA A 104 -10.04 -7.81 -1.11
CA ALA A 104 -10.55 -6.95 -0.04
C ALA A 104 -11.65 -7.70 0.71
N GLY A 105 -11.50 -7.79 2.03
CA GLY A 105 -12.38 -8.55 2.92
C GLY A 105 -13.51 -7.71 3.52
N VAL A 106 -13.87 -8.06 4.75
CA VAL A 106 -15.01 -7.45 5.44
C VAL A 106 -14.74 -5.99 5.84
N LEU A 107 -15.82 -5.20 5.87
CA LEU A 107 -15.84 -3.87 6.48
C LEU A 107 -16.16 -4.04 7.96
N ARG A 108 -15.32 -3.52 8.84
CA ARG A 108 -15.59 -3.56 10.29
C ARG A 108 -15.04 -2.35 11.01
N LYS A 109 -15.46 -2.19 12.27
CA LYS A 109 -14.85 -1.21 13.16
C LYS A 109 -13.37 -1.57 13.40
N ALA A 110 -12.53 -0.53 13.36
CA ALA A 110 -11.14 -0.61 13.72
C ALA A 110 -10.99 -0.87 15.21
N THR A 111 -10.07 -1.76 15.56
CA THR A 111 -9.62 -1.94 16.94
C THR A 111 -8.81 -0.74 17.40
N GLU A 112 -8.72 -0.53 18.71
CA GLU A 112 -7.90 0.54 19.29
C GLU A 112 -6.41 0.41 18.90
N THR A 113 -5.91 -0.82 18.73
CA THR A 113 -4.55 -1.06 18.23
C THR A 113 -4.38 -0.58 16.79
N GLU A 114 -5.36 -0.82 15.92
CA GLU A 114 -5.33 -0.39 14.51
C GLU A 114 -5.39 1.14 14.39
N LYS A 115 -6.24 1.79 15.19
CA LYS A 115 -6.31 3.26 15.30
C LYS A 115 -5.01 3.85 15.82
N ALA A 116 -4.45 3.29 16.89
CA ALA A 116 -3.19 3.76 17.46
C ALA A 116 -2.02 3.66 16.47
N ARG A 117 -1.95 2.59 15.67
CA ARG A 117 -0.95 2.44 14.60
C ARG A 117 -1.09 3.54 13.55
N TRP A 118 -2.31 3.88 13.17
CA TRP A 118 -2.58 4.97 12.23
C TRP A 118 -2.15 6.32 12.79
N HIS A 119 -2.63 6.69 13.98
CA HIS A 119 -2.27 7.96 14.61
C HIS A 119 -0.76 8.11 14.82
N ARG A 120 -0.05 7.02 15.16
CA ARG A 120 1.41 7.04 15.24
C ARG A 120 2.05 7.36 13.88
N ARG A 121 1.55 6.78 12.79
CA ARG A 121 2.08 7.01 11.43
C ARG A 121 1.92 8.46 10.97
N VAL A 122 0.78 9.09 11.26
CA VAL A 122 0.48 10.46 10.83
C VAL A 122 0.75 11.52 11.91
N SER A 123 1.27 11.12 13.07
CA SER A 123 1.48 11.97 14.26
C SER A 123 2.22 13.28 14.00
N LYS A 124 3.17 13.30 13.06
CA LYS A 124 3.94 14.50 12.67
C LYS A 124 3.06 15.62 12.12
N LEU A 125 1.85 15.33 11.68
CA LEU A 125 0.92 16.28 11.07
C LEU A 125 -0.27 16.60 11.99
N ARG A 126 -0.27 16.11 13.25
CA ARG A 126 -1.41 16.23 14.19
C ARG A 126 -1.90 17.65 14.45
N PHE A 127 -1.04 18.65 14.26
CA PHE A 127 -1.35 20.07 14.48
C PHE A 127 -1.95 20.75 13.24
N THR A 128 -1.96 20.08 12.09
CA THR A 128 -2.51 20.64 10.85
C THR A 128 -4.03 20.52 10.81
N PRO A 129 -4.76 21.48 10.20
CA PRO A 129 -6.19 21.32 9.93
C PRO A 129 -6.50 20.07 9.11
N GLY A 130 -5.65 19.75 8.13
CA GLY A 130 -5.80 18.57 7.28
C GLY A 130 -5.81 17.25 8.06
N TYR A 131 -5.00 17.13 9.11
CA TYR A 131 -5.04 15.96 10.00
C TYR A 131 -6.41 15.81 10.67
N LYS A 132 -6.99 16.91 11.18
CA LYS A 132 -8.28 16.88 11.87
C LYS A 132 -9.38 16.42 10.91
N LEU A 133 -9.40 16.98 9.70
CA LEU A 133 -10.40 16.67 8.68
C LEU A 133 -10.27 15.24 8.16
N LEU A 134 -9.05 14.81 7.84
CA LEU A 134 -8.84 13.55 7.13
C LEU A 134 -8.63 12.35 8.06
N TRP A 135 -7.93 12.53 9.18
CA TRP A 135 -7.25 11.42 9.87
C TRP A 135 -7.56 11.29 11.35
N GLN A 136 -8.23 12.26 11.97
CA GLN A 136 -8.56 12.22 13.39
C GLN A 136 -9.61 11.15 13.70
N ASP A 137 -10.72 11.11 12.97
CA ASP A 137 -11.82 10.18 13.26
C ASP A 137 -11.85 9.06 12.21
N MET A 138 -11.07 8.01 12.46
CA MET A 138 -10.87 6.90 11.54
C MET A 138 -11.43 5.61 12.18
N GLU A 139 -12.66 5.24 11.78
CA GLU A 139 -13.43 4.22 12.50
C GLU A 139 -13.58 2.90 11.75
N MET A 140 -13.81 2.94 10.44
CA MET A 140 -14.08 1.75 9.65
C MET A 140 -12.85 1.35 8.86
N ILE A 141 -12.51 0.06 8.91
CA ILE A 141 -11.45 -0.51 8.09
C ILE A 141 -11.98 -1.60 7.19
N ARG A 142 -11.36 -1.69 6.02
CA ARG A 142 -11.49 -2.78 5.08
C ARG A 142 -10.28 -3.68 5.23
N GLU A 143 -10.50 -4.96 5.49
CA GLU A 143 -9.43 -5.95 5.52
C GLU A 143 -8.86 -6.20 4.13
N LEU A 144 -7.57 -6.53 4.06
CA LEU A 144 -6.87 -6.91 2.83
C LEU A 144 -6.15 -8.24 3.07
N HIS A 145 -6.37 -9.19 2.17
CA HIS A 145 -5.76 -10.52 2.19
C HIS A 145 -5.00 -10.72 0.88
N PHE A 146 -3.69 -10.84 0.95
CA PHE A 146 -2.79 -10.92 -0.19
C PHE A 146 -2.32 -12.35 -0.40
N ASP A 147 -2.31 -12.78 -1.67
CA ASP A 147 -1.89 -14.11 -2.09
C ASP A 147 -0.63 -14.09 -2.96
N ARG A 148 -0.25 -12.92 -3.49
CA ARG A 148 0.90 -12.81 -4.39
C ARG A 148 1.61 -11.48 -4.26
N ALA A 149 2.94 -11.54 -4.19
CA ALA A 149 3.82 -10.38 -4.18
C ALA A 149 4.67 -10.35 -5.46
N GLU A 150 4.55 -9.28 -6.23
CA GLU A 150 5.23 -9.13 -7.52
C GLU A 150 6.09 -7.86 -7.52
N PRO A 151 7.42 -7.97 -7.39
CA PRO A 151 8.30 -6.81 -7.47
C PRO A 151 8.32 -6.25 -8.89
N VAL A 152 8.38 -4.91 -9.02
CA VAL A 152 8.52 -4.25 -10.32
C VAL A 152 9.97 -4.37 -10.78
N ARG A 153 10.15 -5.00 -11.96
CA ARG A 153 11.44 -5.17 -12.62
C ARG A 153 11.67 -4.02 -13.62
N ALA A 154 12.83 -3.38 -13.54
CA ALA A 154 13.23 -2.26 -14.40
C ALA A 154 14.42 -2.66 -15.30
N GLY A 155 14.34 -3.85 -15.92
CA GLY A 155 15.39 -4.39 -16.78
C GLY A 155 16.71 -4.58 -16.05
N ARG A 156 17.83 -4.18 -16.69
CA ARG A 156 19.19 -4.31 -16.15
C ARG A 156 19.39 -3.62 -14.80
N MET A 157 18.64 -2.54 -14.53
CA MET A 157 18.71 -1.82 -13.26
C MET A 157 18.29 -2.67 -12.06
N THR A 158 17.46 -3.70 -12.26
CA THR A 158 17.02 -4.62 -11.19
C THR A 158 17.62 -6.02 -11.33
N GLN A 159 18.55 -6.23 -12.26
CA GLN A 159 19.06 -7.57 -12.57
C GLN A 159 19.83 -8.20 -11.41
N ALA A 160 20.53 -7.39 -10.60
CA ALA A 160 21.22 -7.84 -9.40
C ALA A 160 20.26 -8.14 -8.22
N LEU A 161 18.98 -7.77 -8.33
CA LEU A 161 17.98 -8.03 -7.31
C LEU A 161 17.34 -9.39 -7.60
N THR A 162 17.89 -10.43 -7.00
CA THR A 162 17.35 -11.78 -7.07
C THR A 162 16.05 -11.90 -6.27
N GLY A 163 15.01 -12.37 -6.95
CA GLY A 163 13.75 -12.88 -6.44
C GLY A 163 13.07 -13.59 -7.62
N PRO A 164 12.31 -14.68 -7.41
CA PRO A 164 11.80 -15.54 -8.48
C PRO A 164 11.14 -14.74 -9.60
#